data_AF-A0A369WKM5-F1
#
_entry.id   AF-A0A369WKM5-F1
#
_cell.length_a   1.000
_cell.length_b   1.000
_cell.length_c   1.000
_cell.angle_alpha   90.00
_cell.angle_beta   90.00
_cell.angle_gamma   90.00
#
_symmetry.space_group_name_H-M   'P 1'
#
loop_
_entity.id
_entity.type
_entity.pdbx_description
1 polymer ?
#
loop_
_entity_poly.entity_id
_entity_poly.type
_entity_poly.pdbx_seq_one_letter_code
_entity_poly.pdbx_strand_id
1 'polypeptide(L)' 'MLNKIIENPYLNLISGLILLITSGYEVSLSFKDPSLGAHHGIFIFSIFQIMKTIPDIMHGLKNIQEADSIVESK' A
#
# COMPACT_ATOMS: atom_id res chain seq x y z
N MET A 1 -20.85 -2.26 3.99
CA MET A 1 -19.90 -1.35 4.70
C MET A 1 -18.47 -1.87 4.64
N LEU A 2 -18.23 -3.15 4.91
CA LEU A 2 -16.88 -3.75 4.92
C LEU A 2 -16.10 -3.58 3.58
N ASN A 3 -16.77 -3.75 2.44
CA ASN A 3 -16.11 -3.59 1.13
C ASN A 3 -15.54 -2.17 0.94
N LYS A 4 -16.23 -1.12 1.39
CA LYS A 4 -15.72 0.26 1.32
C LYS A 4 -14.45 0.48 2.15
N ILE A 5 -14.26 -0.30 3.22
CA ILE A 5 -13.07 -0.23 4.08
C ILE A 5 -11.91 -0.95 3.40
N ILE A 6 -12.16 -2.16 2.88
CA ILE A 6 -11.16 -3.00 2.22
C ILE A 6 -10.71 -2.41 0.87
N GLU A 7 -11.60 -1.68 0.18
CA GLU A 7 -11.30 -1.03 -1.10
C GLU A 7 -10.71 0.37 -0.94
N ASN A 8 -10.53 0.88 0.29
CA ASN A 8 -9.98 2.21 0.49
C ASN A 8 -8.47 2.20 0.22
N PRO A 9 -7.98 2.91 -0.81
CA PRO A 9 -6.57 2.88 -1.19
C PRO A 9 -5.68 3.47 -0.09
N TYR A 10 -6.13 4.45 0.69
CA TYR A 10 -5.34 4.99 1.80
C TYR A 10 -5.16 3.98 2.94
N LEU A 11 -6.23 3.23 3.27
CA LEU A 11 -6.12 2.18 4.29
C LEU A 11 -5.24 1.02 3.83
N ASN A 12 -5.34 0.67 2.54
CA ASN A 12 -4.48 -0.35 1.93
C ASN A 12 -3.00 0.07 1.91
N LEU A 13 -2.72 1.35 1.66
CA LEU A 13 -1.37 1.89 1.73
C LEU A 13 -0.82 1.85 3.16
N ILE A 14 -1.61 2.31 4.14
CA ILE A 14 -1.23 2.29 5.57
C ILE A 14 -0.96 0.84 6.02
N SER A 15 -1.84 -0.09 5.66
CA SER A 15 -1.67 -1.51 5.97
C SER A 15 -0.37 -2.06 5.36
N GLY A 16 -0.12 -1.77 4.08
CA GLY A 16 1.13 -2.15 3.41
C GLY A 16 2.38 -1.60 4.11
N LEU A 17 2.36 -0.33 4.54
CA LEU A 17 3.47 0.29 5.26
C LEU A 17 3.71 -0.35 6.64
N ILE A 18 2.65 -0.64 7.39
CA ILE A 18 2.75 -1.34 8.69
C ILE A 18 3.37 -2.72 8.48
N LEU A 19 2.91 -3.48 7.47
CA LEU A 19 3.46 -4.79 7.15
C LEU A 19 4.92 -4.70 6.73
N LEU A 20 5.29 -3.72 5.90
CA LEU A 20 6.66 -3.52 5.45
C LEU A 20 7.62 -3.25 6.61
N ILE A 21 7.23 -2.37 7.54
CA ILE A 21 8.05 -2.01 8.70
C ILE A 21 8.19 -3.21 9.65
N THR A 22 7.10 -3.87 9.97
CA THR A 22 7.09 -5.00 10.93
C THR A 22 7.86 -6.20 10.40
N SER A 23 7.52 -6.66 9.18
CA SER A 23 8.23 -7.78 8.56
C SER A 23 9.67 -7.43 8.17
N GLY A 24 9.96 -6.18 7.81
CA GLY A 24 11.32 -5.71 7.55
C GLY A 24 12.20 -5.78 8.80
N TYR A 25 11.64 -5.43 9.96
CA TYR A 25 12.33 -5.61 11.24
C TYR A 25 12.61 -7.08 11.54
N GLU A 26 11.64 -7.97 11.35
CA GLU A 26 11.79 -9.42 11.58
C GLU A 26 12.79 -10.08 10.63
N VAL A 27 12.77 -9.69 9.35
CA VAL A 27 13.76 -10.12 8.34
C VAL A 27 15.15 -9.63 8.74
N SER A 28 15.29 -8.40 9.23
CA SER A 28 16.58 -7.85 9.67
C SER A 28 17.19 -8.61 10.85
N LEU A 29 16.35 -9.12 11.76
CA LEU A 29 16.77 -9.94 12.91
C LEU A 29 17.15 -11.37 12.49
N SER A 30 16.49 -11.90 11.46
CA SER A 30 16.66 -13.28 10.98
C SER A 30 17.90 -13.50 10.12
N PHE A 31 18.74 -12.47 9.89
CA PHE A 31 19.97 -12.60 9.09
C PHE A 31 20.96 -13.64 9.63
N LYS A 32 20.94 -13.94 10.93
CA LYS A 32 21.83 -14.93 11.56
C LYS A 32 21.34 -16.37 11.41
N ASP A 33 20.04 -16.57 11.22
CA ASP A 33 19.43 -17.88 10.99
C ASP A 33 18.40 -17.73 9.86
N PRO A 34 18.85 -17.78 8.60
CA PRO A 34 18.04 -17.47 7.43
C PRO A 34 17.07 -18.62 7.13
N SER A 35 16.10 -18.81 8.01
CA SER A 35 14.90 -19.57 7.67
C SER A 35 14.04 -18.68 6.77
N LEU A 36 13.73 -19.17 5.57
CA LEU A 36 12.75 -18.58 4.65
C LEU A 36 11.33 -18.77 5.22
N GLY A 37 11.04 -18.10 6.33
CA GLY A 37 9.76 -18.13 7.01
C GLY A 37 8.77 -17.10 6.47
N ALA A 38 7.58 -17.07 7.08
CA ALA A 38 6.48 -16.18 6.72
C ALA A 38 6.88 -14.69 6.66
N HIS A 39 7.84 -14.26 7.49
CA HIS A 39 8.33 -12.89 7.53
C HIS A 39 8.88 -12.39 6.19
N HIS A 40 9.65 -13.20 5.46
CA HIS A 40 10.16 -12.83 4.13
C HIS A 40 9.02 -12.74 3.11
N GLY A 41 8.04 -13.65 3.18
CA GLY A 41 6.86 -13.61 2.32
C GLY A 41 6.00 -12.36 2.55
N ILE A 42 5.76 -12.00 3.81
CA ILE A 42 5.03 -10.79 4.19
C ILE A 42 5.80 -9.54 3.77
N PHE A 43 7.12 -9.54 3.91
CA PHE A 43 7.97 -8.43 3.45
C PHE A 43 7.81 -8.18 1.96
N ILE A 44 7.96 -9.21 1.13
CA ILE A 44 7.77 -9.08 -0.32
C ILE A 44 6.33 -8.70 -0.67
N PHE A 45 5.33 -9.32 -0.02
CA PHE A 45 3.92 -8.99 -0.21
C PHE A 45 3.63 -7.52 0.07
N SER A 46 4.18 -6.96 1.14
CA SER A 46 3.97 -5.57 1.52
C SER A 46 4.50 -4.59 0.46
N ILE A 47 5.62 -4.90 -0.18
CA ILE A 47 6.17 -4.12 -1.29
C ILE A 47 5.20 -4.11 -2.47
N PHE A 48 4.70 -5.29 -2.88
CA PHE A 48 3.72 -5.38 -3.96
C PHE A 48 2.40 -4.68 -3.62
N GLN A 49 1.93 -4.78 -2.38
CA GLN A 49 0.74 -4.10 -1.91
C GLN A 49 0.88 -2.57 -2.03
N ILE A 50 2.01 -2.02 -1.59
CA ILE A 50 2.31 -0.58 -1.69
C ILE A 50 2.36 -0.17 -3.16
N MET A 51 3.13 -0.90 -3.99
CA MET A 51 3.25 -0.59 -5.43
C MET A 51 1.91 -0.61 -6.16
N LYS A 52 1.03 -1.56 -5.82
CA LYS A 52 -0.33 -1.63 -6.38
C LYS A 52 -1.20 -0.45 -5.95
N THR A 53 -1.04 0.04 -4.74
CA THR A 53 -1.92 1.06 -4.16
C THR A 53 -1.57 2.48 -4.64
N ILE A 54 -0.31 2.75 -4.98
CA ILE A 54 0.13 4.04 -5.52
C ILE A 54 -0.67 4.48 -6.77
N PRO A 55 -0.79 3.67 -7.84
CA PRO A 55 -1.55 4.07 -9.03
C PRO A 55 -3.02 4.32 -8.70
N ASP A 56 -3.64 3.55 -7.80
CA ASP A 56 -5.04 3.76 -7.38
C ASP A 56 -5.24 5.18 -6.79
N ILE A 57 -4.30 5.63 -5.95
CA ILE A 57 -4.32 6.99 -5.39
C ILE A 57 -4.10 8.04 -6.49
N MET A 58 -3.13 7.81 -7.38
CA MET A 58 -2.85 8.74 -8.49
C MET A 58 -4.05 8.91 -9.42
N HIS A 59 -4.74 7.83 -9.76
CA HIS A 59 -5.98 7.87 -10.54
C HIS A 59 -7.07 8.68 -9.83
N GLY A 60 -7.25 8.47 -8.52
CA GLY A 60 -8.19 9.26 -7.72
C GLY A 60 -7.88 10.76 -7.77
N LEU A 61 -6.61 11.14 -7.57
CA LEU A 61 -6.17 12.54 -7.59
C LEU A 61 -6.33 13.18 -8.98
N LYS A 62 -6.00 12.45 -10.04
CA LYS A 62 -6.18 12.90 -11.42
C LYS A 62 -7.65 13.22 -11.71
N ASN A 63 -8.58 12.36 -11.29
CA ASN A 63 -10.00 12.57 -11.50
C ASN A 63 -10.52 13.82 -10.78
N ILE A 64 -10.01 14.10 -9.57
CA ILE A 64 -10.35 15.32 -8.82
C ILE A 64 -9.84 16.55 -9.58
N GLN A 65 -8.58 16.54 -10.01
CA GLN A 65 -8.00 17.64 -10.78
C GLN A 65 -8.76 17.90 -12.09
N GLU A 66 -9.14 16.85 -12.82
CA GLU A 66 -9.95 16.97 -14.04
C GLU A 66 -11.33 17.58 -13.74
N ALA A 67 -11.98 17.16 -12.65
CA ALA A 67 -13.27 17.71 -12.24
C ALA A 67 -13.17 19.21 -11.86
N ASP A 68 -12.13 19.61 -11.13
CA ASP A 68 -11.90 21.02 -10.77
C ASP A 68 -11.72 21.89 -12.02
N SER A 69 -10.98 21.40 -13.03
CA SER A 69 -10.77 22.14 -14.29
C SER A 69 -12.05 22.36 -15.11
N ILE A 70 -13.02 21.44 -15.01
CA ILE A 70 -14.33 21.55 -15.67
C ILE A 70 -15.21 22.56 -14.94
N VAL A 71 -15.10 22.67 -13.62
CA VAL A 71 -15.86 23.64 -12.82
C VAL A 71 -15.35 25.06 -13.07
N GLU A 72 -14.03 25.27 -13.16
CA GLU A 72 -13.44 26.59 -13.42
C GLU A 72 -13.67 27.12 -14.84
N SER A 73 -13.97 26.24 -15.81
CA SER A 73 -14.23 26.60 -17.20
C SER A 73 -15.70 26.93 -17.50
N LYS A 74 -16.59 26.89 -16.49
CA LYS A 74 -18.01 27.25 -16.57
C LYS A 74 -18.30 28.57 -15.87
#